data_AF-X1CAT3-F1
#
_entry.id   AF-X1CAT3-F1
#
_cell.length_a   1.000
_cell.length_b   1.000
_cell.length_c   1.000
_cell.angle_alpha   90.00
_cell.angle_beta   90.00
_cell.angle_gamma   90.00
#
_symmetry.space_group_name_H-M   'P 1'
#
loop_
_entity.id
_entity.type
_entity.pdbx_description
1 polymer ?
#
loop_
_entity_poly.entity_id
_entity_poly.type
_entity_poly.pdbx_seq_one_letter_code
_entity_poly.pdbx_strand_id
1 'polypeptide(L)'
;PSQEISFTVLHSYKNLISYEFSYIDDELTQLLVFNGPLFPLLPYRSEGNIISNYLLPEGSTLEYHKEIGLMGIPIGVTNILYNLEATAEYNHLEPFLLNLDENNETTISLQHRLTSKVEIEKIDKDIYVSPWGFIKNVEEITIENVGIVEIAVLSMVIPADAMNVKVYDDLGEVLGVSLLPSNDGGPTKIVTIELYQNRVSLTPASKFKFFLEYYLPHEKYISSNWFQQSISINLLTTNYEYLIHEQTTNIIIEGCGSIDYMSSLPQALHNSGNSKVLVYRTESVSPIEKR
;
A
#
# COMPACT_ATOMS: atom_id res chain seq x y z
N PRO A 1 -0.24 28.48 30.26
CA PRO A 1 1.04 28.85 29.62
C PRO A 1 2.21 27.87 29.86
N SER A 2 2.04 26.83 30.70
CA SER A 2 3.10 25.83 30.97
C SER A 2 2.46 24.47 31.15
N GLN A 3 1.72 24.02 30.14
CA GLN A 3 1.13 22.68 30.13
C GLN A 3 1.96 21.80 29.22
N GLU A 4 2.45 20.69 29.75
CA GLU A 4 3.07 19.63 28.97
C GLU A 4 1.97 18.85 28.23
N ILE A 5 2.18 18.63 26.94
CA ILE A 5 1.27 17.89 26.09
C ILE A 5 2.08 16.79 25.40
N SER A 6 1.71 15.55 25.65
CA SER A 6 2.25 14.40 24.92
C SER A 6 1.32 14.10 23.75
N PHE A 7 1.90 13.90 22.57
CA PHE A 7 1.16 13.51 21.37
C PHE A 7 1.97 12.53 20.54
N THR A 8 1.28 11.74 19.74
CA THR A 8 1.88 10.77 18.82
C THR A 8 1.49 11.14 17.40
N VAL A 9 2.48 11.20 16.50
CA VAL A 9 2.26 11.41 15.07
C VAL A 9 2.58 10.14 14.33
N LEU A 10 1.65 9.69 13.49
CA LEU A 10 1.87 8.61 12.54
C LEU A 10 1.87 9.21 11.14
N HIS A 11 2.92 8.93 10.38
CA HIS A 11 3.07 9.41 9.01
C HIS A 11 3.60 8.27 8.14
N SER A 12 3.20 8.26 6.86
CA SER A 12 3.66 7.28 5.88
C SER A 12 4.27 8.02 4.71
N TYR A 13 5.45 7.57 4.28
CA TYR A 13 6.15 8.13 3.15
C TYR A 13 6.04 7.22 1.94
N LYS A 14 6.10 7.81 0.76
CA LYS A 14 6.24 7.09 -0.51
C LYS A 14 7.66 7.33 -1.03
N ASN A 15 8.22 6.35 -1.74
CA ASN A 15 9.48 6.48 -2.47
C ASN A 15 10.75 6.75 -1.62
N LEU A 16 10.75 6.46 -0.31
CA LEU A 16 11.98 6.49 0.50
C LEU A 16 12.80 5.20 0.41
N ILE A 17 12.17 4.11 -0.05
CA ILE A 17 12.84 2.83 -0.27
C ILE A 17 12.93 2.62 -1.77
N SER A 18 14.15 2.43 -2.24
CA SER A 18 14.47 2.04 -3.61
C SER A 18 15.03 0.63 -3.62
N TYR A 19 14.97 0.00 -4.77
CA TYR A 19 15.51 -1.34 -4.97
C TYR A 19 16.61 -1.23 -6.01
N GLU A 20 17.79 -1.70 -5.64
CA GLU A 20 18.97 -1.67 -6.50
C GLU A 20 19.43 -3.10 -6.76
N PHE A 21 20.03 -3.32 -7.92
CA PHE A 21 20.64 -4.60 -8.26
C PHE A 21 22.16 -4.47 -8.21
N SER A 22 22.79 -5.37 -7.49
CA SER A 22 24.25 -5.44 -7.38
C SER A 22 24.73 -6.87 -7.56
N TYR A 23 26.01 -7.05 -7.87
CA TYR A 23 26.66 -8.35 -7.87
C TYR A 23 27.48 -8.49 -6.59
N ILE A 24 27.10 -9.46 -5.75
CA ILE A 24 27.84 -9.83 -4.54
C ILE A 24 28.26 -11.28 -4.75
N ASP A 25 29.57 -11.55 -4.72
CA ASP A 25 30.15 -12.88 -4.96
C ASP A 25 29.68 -13.53 -6.28
N ASP A 26 29.64 -12.74 -7.36
CA ASP A 26 29.14 -13.13 -8.71
C ASP A 26 27.64 -13.51 -8.78
N GLU A 27 26.89 -13.35 -7.68
CA GLU A 27 25.44 -13.54 -7.65
C GLU A 27 24.69 -12.21 -7.76
N LEU A 28 23.72 -12.14 -8.68
CA LEU A 28 22.82 -11.00 -8.79
C LEU A 28 21.97 -10.91 -7.51
N THR A 29 22.14 -9.82 -6.79
CA THR A 29 21.48 -9.54 -5.51
C THR A 29 20.58 -8.32 -5.63
N GLN A 30 19.40 -8.39 -5.01
CA GLN A 30 18.53 -7.25 -4.78
C GLN A 30 18.84 -6.61 -3.43
N LEU A 31 19.12 -5.32 -3.46
CA LEU A 31 19.32 -4.47 -2.29
C LEU A 31 18.10 -3.59 -2.09
N LEU A 32 17.60 -3.52 -0.85
CA LEU A 32 16.66 -2.48 -0.42
C LEU A 32 17.47 -1.33 0.14
N VAL A 33 17.37 -0.17 -0.52
CA VAL A 33 18.07 1.05 -0.13
C VAL A 33 17.06 2.05 0.37
N PHE A 34 17.05 2.27 1.68
CA PHE A 34 16.37 3.39 2.31
C PHE A 34 17.23 4.65 2.17
N ASN A 35 16.64 5.72 1.69
CA ASN A 35 17.22 7.06 1.73
C ASN A 35 16.16 8.04 2.25
N GLY A 36 16.46 8.73 3.34
CA GLY A 36 15.50 9.64 3.95
C GLY A 36 16.04 10.40 5.15
N PRO A 37 15.20 11.22 5.77
CA PRO A 37 15.62 12.07 6.87
C PRO A 37 16.02 11.23 8.08
N LEU A 38 17.13 11.61 8.71
CA LEU A 38 17.69 10.95 9.89
C LEU A 38 16.79 11.12 11.12
N PHE A 39 16.17 12.29 11.26
CA PHE A 39 15.23 12.63 12.31
C PHE A 39 13.96 13.26 11.70
N PRO A 40 12.83 13.29 12.42
CA PRO A 40 11.64 13.98 11.93
C PRO A 40 11.89 15.46 11.62
N LEU A 41 11.41 15.94 10.47
CA LEU A 41 11.48 17.35 10.08
C LEU A 41 10.44 18.16 10.87
N LEU A 42 10.88 18.82 11.94
CA LEU A 42 10.01 19.64 12.79
C LEU A 42 10.30 21.14 12.59
N PRO A 43 9.28 22.01 12.59
CA PRO A 43 9.47 23.47 12.49
C PRO A 43 9.87 24.12 13.83
N TYR A 44 10.21 23.30 14.83
CA TYR A 44 10.56 23.73 16.18
C TYR A 44 11.89 23.13 16.58
N ARG A 45 12.62 23.86 17.44
CA ARG A 45 13.80 23.33 18.11
C ARG A 45 13.40 22.20 19.04
N SER A 46 14.11 21.07 18.94
CA SER A 46 13.88 19.88 19.78
C SER A 46 15.05 19.67 20.71
N GLU A 47 14.79 19.40 21.98
CA GLU A 47 15.79 19.19 23.03
C GLU A 47 15.45 17.94 23.86
N GLY A 48 16.45 17.41 24.56
CA GLY A 48 16.33 16.21 25.39
C GLY A 48 16.73 14.93 24.65
N ASN A 49 16.15 13.81 25.06
CA ASN A 49 16.50 12.50 24.51
C ASN A 49 15.86 12.28 23.14
N ILE A 50 16.64 12.52 22.08
CA ILE A 50 16.20 12.44 20.69
C ILE A 50 16.82 11.21 20.03
N ILE A 51 15.94 10.27 19.66
CA ILE A 51 16.31 8.96 19.14
C ILE A 51 15.53 8.68 17.86
N SER A 52 16.25 8.27 16.82
CA SER A 52 15.68 7.60 15.64
C SER A 52 16.05 6.13 15.66
N ASN A 53 15.05 5.27 15.54
CA ASN A 53 15.20 3.82 15.52
C ASN A 53 14.65 3.27 14.19
N TYR A 54 15.54 2.75 13.35
CA TYR A 54 15.18 2.14 12.08
C TYR A 54 15.06 0.62 12.26
N LEU A 55 13.84 0.12 12.10
CA LEU A 55 13.55 -1.31 12.14
C LEU A 55 13.78 -1.92 10.75
N LEU A 56 14.64 -2.93 10.70
CA LEU A 56 14.99 -3.69 9.52
C LEU A 56 13.99 -4.85 9.34
N PRO A 57 13.61 -5.20 8.10
CA PRO A 57 12.76 -6.35 7.83
C PRO A 57 13.38 -7.64 8.35
N GLU A 58 12.55 -8.56 8.85
CA GLU A 58 13.00 -9.87 9.30
C GLU A 58 13.64 -10.65 8.14
N GLY A 59 14.78 -11.29 8.41
CA GLY A 59 15.53 -12.04 7.40
C GLY A 59 16.36 -11.19 6.44
N SER A 60 16.39 -9.86 6.62
CA SER A 60 17.34 -8.99 5.91
C SER A 60 18.75 -9.06 6.50
N THR A 61 19.75 -8.84 5.66
CA THR A 61 21.16 -8.69 6.07
C THR A 61 21.58 -7.25 5.83
N LEU A 62 22.15 -6.60 6.85
CA LEU A 62 22.62 -5.22 6.73
C LEU A 62 23.92 -5.17 5.91
N GLU A 63 23.87 -4.50 4.77
CA GLU A 63 25.03 -4.34 3.88
C GLU A 63 25.75 -3.02 4.14
N TYR A 64 24.98 -1.94 4.29
CA TYR A 64 25.53 -0.61 4.52
C TYR A 64 24.60 0.23 5.37
N HIS A 65 25.19 1.11 6.19
CA HIS A 65 24.49 2.21 6.82
C HIS A 65 25.45 3.38 7.01
N LYS A 66 24.91 4.60 6.95
CA LYS A 66 25.69 5.81 7.20
C LYS A 66 25.86 6.03 8.70
N GLU A 67 27.06 5.82 9.23
CA GLU A 67 27.41 6.23 10.59
C GLU A 67 27.68 7.75 10.65
N ILE A 68 27.22 8.40 11.72
CA ILE A 68 27.40 9.84 11.94
C ILE A 68 27.98 10.04 13.34
N GLY A 69 29.28 10.26 13.43
CA GLY A 69 29.99 10.32 14.71
C GLY A 69 29.89 8.98 15.45
N LEU A 70 29.20 8.96 16.60
CA LEU A 70 28.92 7.75 17.39
C LEU A 70 27.47 7.25 17.23
N MET A 71 26.73 7.81 16.27
CA MET A 71 25.36 7.39 15.92
C MET A 71 25.35 6.38 14.77
N GLY A 72 24.26 5.62 14.67
CA GLY A 72 24.07 4.59 13.64
C GLY A 72 24.44 3.19 14.11
N ILE A 73 24.63 2.98 15.42
CA ILE A 73 25.06 1.69 15.96
C ILE A 73 23.96 0.64 15.71
N PRO A 74 24.27 -0.49 15.04
CA PRO A 74 23.36 -1.62 14.94
C PRO A 74 23.09 -2.21 16.32
N ILE A 75 21.81 -2.34 16.67
CA ILE A 75 21.39 -2.99 17.93
C ILE A 75 20.78 -4.34 17.58
N GLY A 76 21.55 -5.40 17.79
CA GLY A 76 21.17 -6.75 17.38
C GLY A 76 21.20 -6.89 15.86
N VAL A 77 20.23 -7.64 15.32
CA VAL A 77 20.12 -7.91 13.87
C VAL A 77 18.99 -7.14 13.19
N THR A 78 18.12 -6.49 13.96
CA THR A 78 16.88 -5.91 13.43
C THR A 78 16.83 -4.39 13.46
N ASN A 79 17.76 -3.70 14.13
CA ASN A 79 17.60 -2.27 14.40
C ASN A 79 18.90 -1.49 14.15
N ILE A 80 18.76 -0.25 13.68
CA ILE A 80 19.85 0.74 13.63
C ILE A 80 19.43 1.96 14.45
N LEU A 81 20.22 2.30 15.47
CA LEU A 81 19.91 3.37 16.40
C LEU A 81 20.75 4.62 16.15
N TYR A 82 20.09 5.76 16.01
CA TYR A 82 20.71 7.07 16.00
C TYR A 82 20.26 7.84 17.22
N ASN A 83 21.15 7.97 18.20
CA ASN A 83 20.91 8.71 19.43
C ASN A 83 21.74 9.98 19.42
N LEU A 84 21.08 11.14 19.38
CA LEU A 84 21.76 12.44 19.31
C LEU A 84 22.73 12.66 20.49
N GLU A 85 22.37 12.17 21.68
CA GLU A 85 23.18 12.30 22.91
C GLU A 85 24.48 11.47 22.87
N ALA A 86 24.64 10.56 21.89
CA ALA A 86 25.87 9.78 21.75
C ALA A 86 27.06 10.64 21.30
N THR A 87 26.81 11.82 20.73
CA THR A 87 27.84 12.71 20.20
C THR A 87 27.85 14.04 20.95
N ALA A 88 29.03 14.50 21.39
CA ALA A 88 29.16 15.79 22.09
C ALA A 88 28.87 17.00 21.19
N GLU A 89 28.89 16.82 19.88
CA GLU A 89 28.68 17.86 18.86
C GLU A 89 27.21 18.28 18.74
N TYR A 90 26.27 17.38 19.06
CA TYR A 90 24.84 17.62 18.91
C TYR A 90 24.11 17.37 20.24
N ASN A 91 23.43 18.40 20.76
CA ASN A 91 22.61 18.30 21.97
C ASN A 91 21.17 18.81 21.79
N HIS A 92 20.83 19.24 20.57
CA HIS A 92 19.49 19.66 20.15
C HIS A 92 19.38 19.53 18.63
N LEU A 93 18.15 19.54 18.11
CA LEU A 93 17.86 19.69 16.69
C LEU A 93 17.30 21.10 16.44
N GLU A 94 17.90 21.84 15.52
CA GLU A 94 17.33 23.09 15.02
C GLU A 94 16.14 22.78 14.07
N PRO A 95 15.19 23.72 13.89
CA PRO A 95 14.07 23.55 12.98
C PRO A 95 14.53 23.05 11.61
N PHE A 96 13.82 22.06 11.05
CA PHE A 96 14.14 21.43 9.77
C PHE A 96 15.56 20.82 9.69
N LEU A 97 16.14 20.47 10.84
CA LEU A 97 17.48 19.85 10.94
C LEU A 97 18.61 20.73 10.41
N LEU A 98 18.45 22.05 10.47
CA LEU A 98 19.42 23.01 9.91
C LEU A 98 20.84 22.87 10.51
N ASN A 99 20.96 22.35 11.73
CA ASN A 99 22.25 22.13 12.37
C ASN A 99 22.92 20.80 12.02
N LEU A 100 22.26 19.93 11.25
CA LEU A 100 22.84 18.66 10.81
C LEU A 100 23.52 18.76 9.43
N ASP A 101 23.32 19.85 8.67
CA ASP A 101 23.89 20.06 7.33
C ASP A 101 23.78 18.77 6.46
N GLU A 102 24.92 18.19 6.04
CA GLU A 102 25.00 16.97 5.22
C GLU A 102 24.59 15.68 5.95
N ASN A 103 24.35 15.75 7.26
CA ASN A 103 23.95 14.65 8.13
C ASN A 103 22.45 14.64 8.45
N ASN A 104 21.66 15.47 7.77
CA ASN A 104 20.21 15.50 7.92
C ASN A 104 19.51 14.26 7.32
N GLU A 105 20.18 13.53 6.43
CA GLU A 105 19.72 12.31 5.80
C GLU A 105 20.63 11.11 6.12
N THR A 106 20.01 9.93 6.13
CA THR A 106 20.70 8.65 6.26
C THR A 106 20.35 7.70 5.13
N THR A 107 21.31 6.84 4.83
CA THR A 107 21.16 5.76 3.86
C THR A 107 21.39 4.43 4.56
N ILE A 108 20.45 3.49 4.38
CA ILE A 108 20.52 2.14 4.91
C ILE A 108 20.29 1.18 3.74
N SER A 109 21.25 0.29 3.48
CA SER A 109 21.17 -0.72 2.43
C SER A 109 21.14 -2.12 3.03
N LEU A 110 20.19 -2.93 2.55
CA LEU A 110 19.85 -4.22 3.10
C LEU A 110 19.75 -5.25 1.98
N GLN A 111 20.38 -6.41 2.14
CA GLN A 111 20.10 -7.56 1.29
C GLN A 111 18.85 -8.28 1.79
N HIS A 112 17.89 -8.55 0.90
CA HIS A 112 16.71 -9.35 1.23
C HIS A 112 16.46 -10.41 0.16
N ARG A 113 16.89 -11.66 0.42
CA ARG A 113 16.86 -12.75 -0.57
C ARG A 113 15.49 -13.43 -0.71
N LEU A 114 14.58 -13.21 0.24
CA LEU A 114 13.30 -13.93 0.32
C LEU A 114 12.09 -13.14 -0.21
N THR A 115 12.27 -11.86 -0.57
CA THR A 115 11.18 -11.02 -1.04
C THR A 115 11.56 -10.36 -2.35
N SER A 116 10.65 -10.42 -3.31
CA SER A 116 10.76 -9.64 -4.53
C SER A 116 10.05 -8.32 -4.35
N LYS A 117 10.52 -7.29 -5.04
CA LYS A 117 9.72 -6.07 -5.22
C LYS A 117 8.55 -6.38 -6.15
N VAL A 118 7.34 -6.11 -5.68
CA VAL A 118 6.11 -6.32 -6.45
C VAL A 118 5.29 -5.04 -6.39
N GLU A 119 4.85 -4.59 -7.55
CA GLU A 119 4.07 -3.36 -7.69
C GLU A 119 2.87 -3.61 -8.60
N ILE A 120 1.80 -2.86 -8.38
CA ILE A 120 0.66 -2.85 -9.27
C ILE A 120 0.83 -1.65 -10.20
N GLU A 121 1.07 -1.94 -11.47
CA GLU A 121 1.14 -0.92 -12.51
C GLU A 121 -0.20 -0.21 -12.63
N LYS A 122 -1.29 -0.99 -12.71
CA LYS A 122 -2.62 -0.44 -12.95
C LYS A 122 -3.73 -1.28 -12.34
N ILE A 123 -4.73 -0.60 -11.79
CA ILE A 123 -6.04 -1.16 -11.45
C ILE A 123 -7.13 -0.38 -12.19
N ASP A 124 -7.87 -1.06 -13.05
CA ASP A 124 -9.14 -0.56 -13.58
C ASP A 124 -10.29 -1.26 -12.86
N LYS A 125 -11.07 -0.49 -12.11
CA LYS A 125 -12.10 -1.00 -11.23
C LYS A 125 -13.46 -0.48 -11.61
N ASP A 126 -14.40 -1.39 -11.73
CA ASP A 126 -15.81 -1.09 -11.89
C ASP A 126 -16.62 -1.57 -10.68
N ILE A 127 -17.38 -0.65 -10.09
CA ILE A 127 -18.34 -0.91 -9.03
C ILE A 127 -19.74 -0.71 -9.61
N TYR A 128 -20.42 -1.81 -9.92
CA TYR A 128 -21.78 -1.78 -10.40
C TYR A 128 -22.74 -1.76 -9.22
N VAL A 129 -23.57 -0.71 -9.14
CA VAL A 129 -24.65 -0.60 -8.17
C VAL A 129 -25.96 -0.82 -8.90
N SER A 130 -26.58 -1.99 -8.66
CA SER A 130 -27.78 -2.40 -9.37
C SER A 130 -29.05 -2.23 -8.54
N PRO A 131 -30.16 -1.74 -9.12
CA PRO A 131 -31.45 -1.66 -8.44
C PRO A 131 -32.04 -3.05 -8.14
N TRP A 132 -31.47 -4.12 -8.72
CA TRP A 132 -31.90 -5.50 -8.51
C TRP A 132 -31.35 -6.13 -7.22
N GLY A 133 -30.69 -5.35 -6.36
CA GLY A 133 -30.28 -5.79 -5.03
C GLY A 133 -28.87 -6.38 -4.95
N PHE A 134 -27.97 -6.02 -5.86
CA PHE A 134 -26.57 -6.44 -5.79
C PHE A 134 -25.60 -5.29 -6.09
N ILE A 135 -24.43 -5.36 -5.46
CA ILE A 135 -23.28 -4.52 -5.79
C ILE A 135 -22.18 -5.45 -6.28
N LYS A 136 -21.73 -5.27 -7.52
CA LYS A 136 -20.69 -6.10 -8.13
C LYS A 136 -19.40 -5.29 -8.26
N ASN A 137 -18.30 -5.79 -7.72
CA ASN A 137 -16.96 -5.26 -7.95
C ASN A 137 -16.26 -6.11 -8.99
N VAL A 138 -15.66 -5.47 -9.98
CA VAL A 138 -14.76 -6.08 -10.96
C VAL A 138 -13.48 -5.24 -10.97
N GLU A 139 -12.34 -5.86 -10.69
CA GLU A 139 -11.04 -5.22 -10.66
C GLU A 139 -10.13 -5.91 -11.68
N GLU A 140 -9.76 -5.21 -12.74
CA GLU A 140 -8.71 -5.60 -13.68
C GLU A 140 -7.37 -5.11 -13.14
N ILE A 141 -6.49 -6.04 -12.81
CA ILE A 141 -5.25 -5.78 -12.08
C ILE A 141 -4.08 -6.19 -12.96
N THR A 142 -3.14 -5.27 -13.17
CA THR A 142 -1.85 -5.55 -13.82
C THR A 142 -0.74 -5.44 -12.77
N ILE A 143 -0.22 -6.59 -12.36
CA ILE A 143 0.84 -6.70 -11.35
C ILE A 143 2.18 -7.00 -12.02
N GLU A 144 3.24 -6.39 -11.53
CA GLU A 144 4.60 -6.51 -12.06
C GLU A 144 5.56 -6.99 -10.97
N ASN A 145 6.38 -7.99 -11.32
CA ASN A 145 7.53 -8.37 -10.51
C ASN A 145 8.74 -7.59 -10.98
N VAL A 146 9.03 -6.51 -10.26
CA VAL A 146 10.18 -5.64 -10.51
C VAL A 146 11.42 -6.09 -9.74
N GLY A 147 11.37 -7.18 -8.97
CA GLY A 147 12.51 -7.74 -8.24
C GLY A 147 13.13 -8.98 -8.90
N ILE A 148 13.98 -9.70 -8.16
CA ILE A 148 14.72 -10.88 -8.65
C ILE A 148 14.13 -12.24 -8.25
N VAL A 149 13.18 -12.27 -7.31
CA VAL A 149 12.62 -13.52 -6.79
C VAL A 149 11.32 -13.82 -7.52
N GLU A 150 11.17 -15.03 -8.03
CA GLU A 150 9.93 -15.48 -8.65
C GLU A 150 8.80 -15.59 -7.63
N ILE A 151 7.60 -15.12 -8.00
CA ILE A 151 6.43 -15.12 -7.12
C ILE A 151 5.43 -16.15 -7.59
N ALA A 152 5.18 -17.15 -6.75
CA ALA A 152 4.22 -18.22 -7.04
C ALA A 152 2.84 -17.97 -6.40
N VAL A 153 2.76 -17.07 -5.42
CA VAL A 153 1.54 -16.81 -4.64
C VAL A 153 1.31 -15.31 -4.52
N LEU A 154 0.11 -14.87 -4.83
CA LEU A 154 -0.35 -13.49 -4.63
C LEU A 154 -1.42 -13.46 -3.54
N SER A 155 -1.43 -12.40 -2.73
CA SER A 155 -2.43 -12.20 -1.67
C SER A 155 -3.01 -10.79 -1.73
N MET A 156 -4.31 -10.71 -1.48
CA MET A 156 -5.03 -9.44 -1.36
C MET A 156 -6.19 -9.60 -0.38
N VAL A 157 -6.64 -8.50 0.20
CA VAL A 157 -7.65 -8.52 1.26
C VAL A 157 -8.94 -7.87 0.76
N ILE A 158 -10.06 -8.57 0.87
CA ILE A 158 -11.38 -8.07 0.47
C ILE A 158 -12.34 -8.05 1.68
N PRO A 159 -13.50 -7.36 1.58
CA PRO A 159 -14.51 -7.38 2.64
C PRO A 159 -14.95 -8.81 3.00
N ALA A 160 -15.12 -9.10 4.30
CA ALA A 160 -15.45 -10.45 4.78
C ALA A 160 -16.78 -10.98 4.21
N ASP A 161 -17.71 -10.07 3.98
CA ASP A 161 -19.05 -10.34 3.45
C ASP A 161 -19.11 -10.36 1.92
N ALA A 162 -17.97 -10.20 1.22
CA ALA A 162 -17.95 -10.39 -0.22
C ALA A 162 -18.38 -11.82 -0.58
N MET A 163 -19.20 -11.97 -1.61
CA MET A 163 -19.77 -13.26 -2.05
C MET A 163 -19.33 -13.56 -3.48
N ASN A 164 -19.36 -14.84 -3.85
CA ASN A 164 -19.09 -15.31 -5.22
C ASN A 164 -17.77 -14.76 -5.79
N VAL A 165 -16.69 -14.83 -4.99
CA VAL A 165 -15.37 -14.37 -5.40
C VAL A 165 -14.86 -15.25 -6.54
N LYS A 166 -14.41 -14.62 -7.63
CA LYS A 166 -13.84 -15.26 -8.81
C LYS A 166 -12.55 -14.55 -9.20
N VAL A 167 -11.57 -15.34 -9.62
CA VAL A 167 -10.34 -14.85 -10.23
C VAL A 167 -10.20 -15.50 -11.59
N TYR A 168 -10.00 -14.70 -12.62
CA TYR A 168 -9.86 -15.19 -13.99
C TYR A 168 -8.94 -14.27 -14.78
N ASP A 169 -8.46 -14.74 -15.92
CA ASP A 169 -7.75 -13.93 -16.90
C ASP A 169 -8.35 -14.17 -18.29
N ASP A 170 -7.67 -13.68 -19.34
CA ASP A 170 -8.11 -13.82 -20.72
C ASP A 170 -8.17 -15.28 -21.21
N LEU A 171 -7.52 -16.22 -20.50
CA LEU A 171 -7.52 -17.65 -20.81
C LEU A 171 -8.60 -18.42 -20.03
N GLY A 172 -9.24 -17.79 -19.05
CA GLY A 172 -10.31 -18.36 -18.23
C GLY A 172 -10.01 -18.31 -16.74
N GLU A 173 -10.66 -19.19 -15.98
CA GLU A 173 -10.53 -19.21 -14.52
C GLU A 173 -9.10 -19.54 -14.06
N VAL A 174 -8.64 -18.81 -13.05
CA VAL A 174 -7.38 -19.11 -12.34
C VAL A 174 -7.70 -20.12 -11.24
N LEU A 175 -7.06 -21.29 -11.30
CA LEU A 175 -7.18 -22.33 -10.27
C LEU A 175 -6.23 -22.00 -9.11
N GLY A 176 -6.37 -22.69 -7.98
CA GLY A 176 -5.52 -22.40 -6.80
C GLY A 176 -5.92 -21.16 -6.02
N VAL A 177 -7.14 -20.66 -6.24
CA VAL A 177 -7.70 -19.55 -5.47
C VAL A 177 -8.26 -20.10 -4.17
N SER A 178 -7.80 -19.57 -3.04
CA SER A 178 -8.35 -19.88 -1.72
C SER A 178 -8.79 -18.62 -1.00
N LEU A 179 -9.83 -18.76 -0.17
CA LEU A 179 -10.36 -17.71 0.67
C LEU A 179 -10.08 -18.08 2.12
N LEU A 180 -9.21 -17.33 2.77
CA LEU A 180 -8.85 -17.52 4.17
C LEU A 180 -9.50 -16.42 5.02
N PRO A 181 -9.99 -16.73 6.24
CA PRO A 181 -10.38 -15.68 7.17
C PRO A 181 -9.16 -14.81 7.50
N SER A 182 -9.37 -13.51 7.70
CA SER A 182 -8.29 -12.62 8.13
C SER A 182 -7.81 -12.99 9.54
N ASN A 183 -6.49 -13.03 9.74
CA ASN A 183 -5.88 -13.38 11.03
C ASN A 183 -6.15 -12.35 12.13
N ASP A 184 -6.53 -11.13 11.77
CA ASP A 184 -6.71 -10.01 12.70
C ASP A 184 -8.11 -9.96 13.35
N GLY A 185 -8.99 -10.93 13.07
CA GLY A 185 -10.37 -10.94 13.54
C GLY A 185 -11.24 -9.79 13.00
N GLY A 186 -10.70 -9.02 12.06
CA GLY A 186 -11.40 -7.92 11.40
C GLY A 186 -12.44 -8.39 10.36
N PRO A 187 -13.28 -7.46 9.84
CA PRO A 187 -14.33 -7.76 8.87
C PRO A 187 -13.76 -7.94 7.44
N THR A 188 -12.66 -8.67 7.29
CA THR A 188 -12.01 -8.93 6.01
C THR A 188 -11.67 -10.41 5.82
N LYS A 189 -11.40 -10.79 4.56
CA LYS A 189 -10.88 -12.10 4.19
C LYS A 189 -9.75 -11.96 3.18
N ILE A 190 -8.83 -12.91 3.20
CA ILE A 190 -7.65 -12.94 2.34
C ILE A 190 -7.97 -13.82 1.13
N VAL A 191 -7.80 -13.26 -0.05
CA VAL A 191 -7.80 -14.01 -1.31
C VAL A 191 -6.36 -14.34 -1.63
N THR A 192 -6.06 -15.63 -1.68
CA THR A 192 -4.75 -16.15 -2.05
C THR A 192 -4.85 -16.79 -3.42
N ILE A 193 -3.96 -16.42 -4.34
CA ILE A 193 -3.89 -16.94 -5.71
C ILE A 193 -2.58 -17.71 -5.87
N GLU A 194 -2.66 -19.03 -5.95
CA GLU A 194 -1.52 -19.90 -6.23
C GLU A 194 -1.30 -20.04 -7.74
N LEU A 195 -0.46 -19.18 -8.32
CA LEU A 195 -0.23 -19.12 -9.77
C LEU A 195 0.23 -20.47 -10.34
N TYR A 196 1.09 -21.20 -9.62
CA TYR A 196 1.69 -22.46 -10.07
C TYR A 196 0.69 -23.60 -10.35
N GLN A 197 -0.58 -23.47 -9.92
CA GLN A 197 -1.60 -24.50 -10.11
C GLN A 197 -2.06 -24.60 -11.57
N ASN A 198 -2.25 -23.47 -12.25
CA ASN A 198 -2.64 -23.46 -13.66
C ASN A 198 -2.13 -22.25 -14.47
N ARG A 199 -1.19 -21.48 -13.92
CA ARG A 199 -0.51 -20.36 -14.56
C ARG A 199 1.00 -20.48 -14.30
N VAL A 200 1.76 -19.65 -15.00
CA VAL A 200 3.20 -19.53 -14.76
C VAL A 200 3.39 -18.58 -13.58
N SER A 201 4.31 -18.93 -12.69
CA SER A 201 4.72 -18.02 -11.62
C SER A 201 5.28 -16.72 -12.20
N LEU A 202 5.14 -15.63 -11.46
CA LEU A 202 5.51 -14.31 -11.91
C LEU A 202 7.03 -14.14 -11.79
N THR A 203 7.73 -14.38 -12.89
CA THR A 203 9.19 -14.29 -12.98
C THR A 203 9.68 -12.84 -12.91
N PRO A 204 10.95 -12.60 -12.59
CA PRO A 204 11.55 -11.25 -12.63
C PRO A 204 11.28 -10.51 -13.93
N ALA A 205 10.97 -9.22 -13.83
CA ALA A 205 10.60 -8.31 -14.93
C ALA A 205 9.40 -8.77 -15.78
N SER A 206 8.54 -9.64 -15.23
CA SER A 206 7.30 -10.05 -15.89
C SER A 206 6.08 -9.37 -15.30
N LYS A 207 5.01 -9.34 -16.09
CA LYS A 207 3.70 -8.80 -15.72
C LYS A 207 2.65 -9.89 -15.79
N PHE A 208 1.70 -9.84 -14.88
CA PHE A 208 0.51 -10.69 -14.89
C PHE A 208 -0.74 -9.81 -14.81
N LYS A 209 -1.68 -10.10 -15.69
CA LYS A 209 -2.95 -9.39 -15.80
C LYS A 209 -4.07 -10.36 -15.47
N PHE A 210 -4.93 -10.00 -14.54
CA PHE A 210 -6.06 -10.82 -14.12
C PHE A 210 -7.23 -9.94 -13.65
N PHE A 211 -8.38 -10.58 -13.49
CA PHE A 211 -9.61 -9.99 -13.01
C PHE A 211 -10.00 -10.60 -11.67
N LEU A 212 -10.32 -9.74 -10.70
CA LEU A 212 -10.96 -10.12 -9.44
C LEU A 212 -12.41 -9.66 -9.47
N GLU A 213 -13.35 -10.58 -9.37
CA GLU A 213 -14.78 -10.30 -9.32
C GLU A 213 -15.38 -10.78 -7.99
N TYR A 214 -16.21 -9.95 -7.36
CA TYR A 214 -17.00 -10.35 -6.19
C TYR A 214 -18.24 -9.46 -6.01
N TYR A 215 -19.19 -9.96 -5.22
CA TYR A 215 -20.45 -9.28 -4.91
C TYR A 215 -20.45 -8.80 -3.46
N LEU A 216 -20.97 -7.61 -3.19
CA LEU A 216 -21.17 -7.07 -1.85
C LEU A 216 -22.66 -7.08 -1.49
N PRO A 217 -23.02 -7.32 -0.21
CA PRO A 217 -24.40 -7.34 0.25
C PRO A 217 -25.03 -5.94 0.19
N HIS A 218 -26.01 -5.77 -0.70
CA HIS A 218 -26.66 -4.49 -0.99
C HIS A 218 -27.17 -3.78 0.26
N GLU A 219 -27.76 -4.53 1.21
CA GLU A 219 -28.35 -4.02 2.44
C GLU A 219 -27.37 -3.31 3.38
N LYS A 220 -26.06 -3.52 3.23
CA LYS A 220 -25.06 -2.85 4.07
C LYS A 220 -24.56 -1.53 3.50
N TYR A 221 -24.66 -1.34 2.19
CA TYR A 221 -24.09 -0.18 1.49
C TYR A 221 -25.16 0.80 1.01
N ILE A 222 -26.43 0.38 1.00
CA ILE A 222 -27.54 1.18 0.48
C ILE A 222 -28.59 1.39 1.56
N SER A 223 -28.96 2.65 1.75
CA SER A 223 -30.12 3.04 2.55
C SER A 223 -31.12 3.80 1.69
N SER A 224 -32.40 3.62 1.97
CA SER A 224 -33.49 4.21 1.17
C SER A 224 -34.45 4.96 2.07
N ASN A 225 -34.86 6.14 1.64
CA ASN A 225 -36.08 6.79 2.10
C ASN A 225 -37.13 6.73 0.97
N TRP A 226 -38.35 7.24 1.18
CA TRP A 226 -39.44 7.13 0.20
C TRP A 226 -39.14 7.66 -1.21
N PHE A 227 -38.15 8.55 -1.39
CA PHE A 227 -37.86 9.18 -2.68
C PHE A 227 -36.38 9.16 -3.08
N GLN A 228 -35.47 8.81 -2.18
CA GLN A 228 -34.03 8.88 -2.39
C GLN A 228 -33.35 7.60 -1.90
N GLN A 229 -32.33 7.19 -2.64
CA GLN A 229 -31.39 6.16 -2.24
C GLN A 229 -30.04 6.81 -1.94
N SER A 230 -29.43 6.38 -0.85
CA SER A 230 -28.07 6.79 -0.45
C SER A 230 -27.16 5.58 -0.52
N ILE A 231 -26.06 5.71 -1.26
CA ILE A 231 -25.02 4.70 -1.40
C ILE A 231 -23.81 5.16 -0.61
N SER A 232 -23.29 4.33 0.28
CA SER A 232 -22.05 4.55 1.00
C SER A 232 -21.11 3.39 0.72
N ILE A 233 -20.06 3.62 -0.07
CA ILE A 233 -19.08 2.59 -0.45
C ILE A 233 -17.67 3.17 -0.40
N ASN A 234 -16.72 2.35 0.05
CA ASN A 234 -15.31 2.70 -0.03
C ASN A 234 -14.82 2.51 -1.48
N LEU A 235 -14.15 3.51 -2.06
CA LEU A 235 -13.60 3.42 -3.42
C LEU A 235 -12.48 2.36 -3.52
N LEU A 236 -11.73 2.21 -2.43
CA LEU A 236 -10.74 1.17 -2.23
C LEU A 236 -11.45 0.06 -1.43
N THR A 237 -12.04 -0.95 -2.07
CA THR A 237 -12.68 -2.07 -1.34
C THR A 237 -11.71 -3.21 -1.09
N THR A 238 -10.81 -3.47 -2.05
CA THR A 238 -9.69 -4.40 -1.91
C THR A 238 -8.49 -3.67 -1.30
N ASN A 239 -7.80 -4.31 -0.36
CA ASN A 239 -6.51 -3.84 0.17
C ASN A 239 -5.42 -4.70 -0.44
N TYR A 240 -4.38 -4.02 -0.92
CA TYR A 240 -3.20 -4.63 -1.51
C TYR A 240 -2.01 -4.33 -0.61
N GLU A 241 -1.06 -5.26 -0.55
CA GLU A 241 0.24 -5.05 0.12
C GLU A 241 1.26 -4.36 -0.81
N TYR A 242 0.85 -4.05 -2.04
CA TYR A 242 1.68 -3.50 -3.10
C TYR A 242 1.40 -2.02 -3.31
N LEU A 243 2.42 -1.26 -3.72
CA LEU A 243 2.24 0.10 -4.24
C LEU A 243 1.45 0.02 -5.56
N ILE A 244 0.41 0.85 -5.67
CA ILE A 244 -0.39 0.97 -6.89
C ILE A 244 -0.03 2.27 -7.58
N HIS A 245 0.54 2.19 -8.80
CA HIS A 245 0.93 3.38 -9.56
C HIS A 245 -0.28 4.14 -10.08
N GLU A 246 -1.20 3.44 -10.74
CA GLU A 246 -2.43 4.02 -11.27
C GLU A 246 -3.65 3.22 -10.86
N GLN A 247 -4.69 3.90 -10.37
CA GLN A 247 -5.99 3.30 -10.15
C GLN A 247 -7.10 4.20 -10.71
N THR A 248 -7.97 3.59 -11.52
CA THR A 248 -9.23 4.19 -11.96
C THR A 248 -10.39 3.40 -11.38
N THR A 249 -11.26 4.07 -10.62
CA THR A 249 -12.49 3.50 -10.07
C THR A 249 -13.70 4.13 -10.74
N ASN A 250 -14.48 3.34 -11.46
CA ASN A 250 -15.77 3.72 -12.02
C ASN A 250 -16.89 3.21 -11.10
N ILE A 251 -17.71 4.11 -10.56
CA ILE A 251 -18.98 3.73 -9.94
C ILE A 251 -20.08 3.84 -10.98
N ILE A 252 -20.70 2.72 -11.31
CA ILE A 252 -21.75 2.61 -12.32
C ILE A 252 -23.08 2.39 -11.59
N ILE A 253 -23.87 3.44 -11.46
CA ILE A 253 -25.17 3.42 -10.77
C ILE A 253 -26.27 3.26 -11.81
N GLU A 254 -26.85 2.06 -11.88
CA GLU A 254 -27.94 1.72 -12.80
C GLU A 254 -29.26 2.37 -12.36
N GLY A 255 -30.02 2.93 -13.31
CA GLY A 255 -31.31 3.56 -13.05
C GLY A 255 -31.22 4.92 -12.34
N CYS A 256 -30.02 5.51 -12.24
CA CYS A 256 -29.82 6.78 -11.55
C CYS A 256 -30.22 7.97 -12.44
N GLY A 257 -31.34 8.62 -12.11
CA GLY A 257 -31.80 9.83 -12.82
C GLY A 257 -30.99 11.09 -12.46
N SER A 258 -30.78 11.33 -11.17
CA SER A 258 -30.05 12.50 -10.62
C SER A 258 -29.25 12.11 -9.37
N ILE A 259 -28.25 12.91 -9.04
CA ILE A 259 -27.45 12.79 -7.81
C ILE A 259 -27.60 14.11 -7.05
N ASP A 260 -28.13 14.04 -5.83
CA ASP A 260 -28.40 15.23 -5.01
C ASP A 260 -27.15 15.67 -4.23
N TYR A 261 -26.34 14.71 -3.77
CA TYR A 261 -25.14 14.96 -2.96
C TYR A 261 -24.08 13.87 -3.16
N MET A 262 -22.81 14.26 -3.08
CA MET A 262 -21.65 13.37 -3.03
C MET A 262 -20.67 13.88 -1.97
N SER A 263 -20.18 12.98 -1.12
CA SER A 263 -19.16 13.30 -0.12
C SER A 263 -17.78 13.56 -0.76
N SER A 264 -17.50 12.89 -1.87
CA SER A 264 -16.28 13.07 -2.66
C SER A 264 -16.66 13.30 -4.12
N LEU A 265 -16.17 14.40 -4.70
CA LEU A 265 -16.45 14.78 -6.08
C LEU A 265 -15.63 13.90 -7.04
N PRO A 266 -16.26 13.26 -8.05
CA PRO A 266 -15.54 12.51 -9.06
C PRO A 266 -14.81 13.46 -10.01
N GLN A 267 -13.72 12.99 -10.63
CA GLN A 267 -13.05 13.74 -11.70
C GLN A 267 -13.91 13.84 -12.97
N ALA A 268 -14.76 12.84 -13.22
CA ALA A 268 -15.70 12.89 -14.34
C ALA A 268 -17.04 12.23 -13.99
N LEU A 269 -18.11 12.77 -14.60
CA LEU A 269 -19.47 12.26 -14.51
C LEU A 269 -19.97 12.03 -15.93
N HIS A 270 -20.38 10.80 -16.24
CA HIS A 270 -20.93 10.42 -17.54
C HIS A 270 -22.31 9.80 -17.39
N ASN A 271 -23.16 10.00 -18.39
CA ASN A 271 -24.37 9.20 -18.55
C ASN A 271 -24.08 8.12 -19.61
N SER A 272 -24.30 6.86 -19.27
CA SER A 272 -24.15 5.72 -20.18
C SER A 272 -25.44 4.92 -20.18
N GLY A 273 -26.24 5.06 -21.23
CA GLY A 273 -27.58 4.47 -21.29
C GLY A 273 -28.46 4.94 -20.14
N ASN A 274 -28.93 3.99 -19.32
CA ASN A 274 -29.74 4.26 -18.12
C ASN A 274 -28.90 4.33 -16.83
N SER A 275 -27.58 4.50 -16.94
CA SER A 275 -26.67 4.52 -15.80
C SER A 275 -25.92 5.83 -15.69
N LYS A 276 -25.58 6.22 -14.44
CA LYS A 276 -24.58 7.26 -14.19
C LYS A 276 -23.25 6.62 -13.83
N VAL A 277 -22.19 7.13 -14.43
CA VAL A 277 -20.83 6.66 -14.21
C VAL A 277 -20.04 7.79 -13.54
N LEU A 278 -19.54 7.52 -12.33
CA LEU A 278 -18.65 8.40 -11.57
C LEU A 278 -17.23 7.87 -11.70
N VAL A 279 -16.31 8.70 -12.21
CA VAL A 279 -14.93 8.29 -12.43
C VAL A 279 -14.03 8.92 -11.38
N TYR A 280 -13.34 8.07 -10.62
CA TYR A 280 -12.32 8.45 -9.65
C TYR A 280 -10.95 7.97 -10.13
N ARG A 281 -9.95 8.86 -10.14
CA ARG A 281 -8.55 8.52 -10.47
C ARG A 281 -7.65 8.82 -9.29
N THR A 282 -6.77 7.89 -8.97
CA THR A 282 -5.78 8.04 -7.90
C THR A 282 -4.44 7.51 -8.38
N GLU A 283 -3.38 8.24 -8.06
CA GLU A 283 -2.01 7.88 -8.39
C GLU A 283 -1.23 7.55 -7.12
N SER A 284 -0.29 6.60 -7.22
CA SER A 284 0.61 6.21 -6.14
C SER A 284 -0.10 5.78 -4.84
N VAL A 285 -1.15 4.95 -4.91
CA VAL A 285 -1.90 4.51 -3.72
C VAL A 285 -1.05 3.53 -2.90
N SER A 286 -0.87 3.82 -1.61
CA SER A 286 -0.06 2.97 -0.71
C SER A 286 -0.92 2.02 0.13
N PRO A 287 -0.42 0.81 0.44
CA PRO A 287 -1.07 -0.13 1.38
C PRO A 287 -1.39 0.48 2.76
N ILE A 288 -0.59 1.46 3.19
CA ILE A 288 -0.62 2.04 4.54
C ILE A 288 -1.50 3.30 4.60
N GLU A 289 -1.98 3.82 3.47
CA GLU A 289 -2.91 4.96 3.48
C GLU A 289 -4.19 4.55 4.22
N LYS A 290 -4.23 4.89 5.52
CA LYS A 290 -5.39 4.72 6.39
C LYS A 290 -6.53 5.53 5.81
N ARG A 291 -7.59 4.81 5.48
CA ARG A 291 -8.90 5.28 5.05
C ARG A 291 -9.66 5.95 6.19
#